data_AF-A0A2P5FG72-F1
#
_entry.id   AF-A0A2P5FG72-F1
#
_cell.length_a   1.000
_cell.length_b   1.000
_cell.length_c   1.000
_cell.angle_alpha   90.00
_cell.angle_beta   90.00
_cell.angle_gamma   90.00
#
_symmetry.space_group_name_H-M   'P 1'
#
loop_
_entity.id
_entity.type
_entity.pdbx_description
1 polymer ?
#
loop_
_entity_poly.entity_id
_entity_poly.type
_entity_poly.pdbx_seq_one_letter_code
_entity_poly.pdbx_strand_id
1 'polypeptide(L)'
;MSSPSLLSSLPIPITIIIFTIFLIKRLIFTPSTTTTHKNLPPSPQTFPVLGNLHQLGLYPHRTLQRLAQHHGPLMLLHFGSRPVLVASSADAAREIMKTHDVVFSNRPKLNMAHKLLYQARDVSTAPYGEYWRQMRSICVLQLLSPKRVHSFRSVREEETALLTAGTMVMTNAWAIGRDPNLWDQPEEFQPERFLDSEVDFKGNEHFQLIPFGAGRRGCPGIPFAMTSNELVLANLVHKFDWVLPGGAKGDDLDTRECLGLTIHRKVPLLAIARPRLTR
;
A
#
# COMPACT_ATOMS: atom_id res chain seq x y z
N MET A 1 -44.51 35.40 49.89
CA MET A 1 -44.47 34.09 49.21
C MET A 1 -43.29 34.12 48.24
N SER A 2 -42.16 33.55 48.66
CA SER A 2 -40.93 33.47 47.87
C SER A 2 -41.03 32.30 46.90
N SER A 3 -40.98 32.58 45.60
CA SER A 3 -40.98 31.59 44.52
C SER A 3 -39.77 30.66 44.63
N PRO A 4 -39.93 29.33 44.58
CA PRO A 4 -38.81 28.42 44.62
C PRO A 4 -37.98 28.55 43.33
N SER A 5 -36.66 28.61 43.49
CA SER A 5 -35.70 28.68 42.38
C SER A 5 -35.84 27.48 41.45
N LEU A 6 -35.89 27.73 40.13
CA LEU A 6 -36.00 26.75 39.04
C LEU A 6 -35.01 25.57 39.05
N LEU A 7 -33.99 25.58 39.93
CA LEU A 7 -33.03 24.49 40.08
C LEU A 7 -33.54 23.29 40.90
N SER A 8 -34.62 23.41 41.67
CA SER A 8 -35.09 22.33 42.55
C SER A 8 -36.02 21.30 41.90
N SER A 9 -36.35 21.45 40.61
CA SER A 9 -37.34 20.60 39.91
C SER A 9 -36.76 19.68 38.82
N LEU A 10 -35.44 19.63 38.64
CA LEU A 10 -34.81 18.74 37.66
C LEU A 10 -34.67 17.31 38.22
N PRO A 11 -35.08 16.26 37.47
CA PRO A 11 -34.95 14.88 37.92
C PRO A 11 -33.46 14.54 38.10
N ILE A 12 -33.14 13.89 39.23
CA ILE A 12 -31.80 13.43 39.65
C ILE A 12 -30.92 12.86 38.52
N PRO A 13 -31.41 12.09 37.53
CA PRO A 13 -30.57 11.64 36.42
C PRO A 13 -30.01 12.77 35.54
N ILE A 14 -30.74 13.88 35.34
CA ILE A 14 -30.28 14.99 34.50
C ILE A 14 -29.15 15.76 35.16
N THR A 15 -29.21 15.97 36.47
CA THR A 15 -28.13 16.63 37.22
C THR A 15 -26.87 15.77 37.26
N ILE A 16 -27.01 14.44 37.36
CA ILE A 16 -25.90 13.50 37.22
C ILE A 16 -25.27 13.60 35.83
N ILE A 17 -26.06 13.60 34.75
CA ILE A 17 -25.55 13.70 33.36
C ILE A 17 -24.82 15.02 33.13
N ILE A 18 -25.38 16.14 33.59
CA ILE A 18 -24.72 17.46 33.47
C ILE A 18 -23.42 17.47 34.27
N PHE A 19 -23.40 16.87 35.46
CA PHE A 19 -22.20 16.76 36.29
C PHE A 19 -21.14 15.85 35.67
N THR A 20 -21.50 14.71 35.06
CA THR A 20 -20.56 13.87 34.30
C THR A 20 -20.05 14.59 33.05
N ILE A 21 -20.89 15.30 32.30
CA ILE A 21 -20.43 16.11 31.15
C ILE A 21 -19.49 17.22 31.62
N PHE A 22 -19.78 17.88 32.75
CA PHE A 22 -18.91 18.89 33.35
C PHE A 22 -17.59 18.29 33.82
N LEU A 23 -17.60 17.13 34.48
CA LEU A 23 -16.39 16.40 34.88
C LEU A 23 -15.59 15.94 33.68
N ILE A 24 -16.23 15.42 32.63
CA ILE A 24 -15.59 15.01 31.37
C ILE A 24 -15.00 16.23 30.66
N LYS A 25 -15.73 17.36 30.56
CA LYS A 25 -15.17 18.61 30.06
C LYS A 25 -14.01 19.09 30.91
N ARG A 26 -14.10 19.00 32.23
CA ARG A 26 -13.00 19.38 33.12
C ARG A 26 -11.82 18.44 32.97
N LEU A 27 -12.02 17.14 32.73
CA LEU A 27 -10.96 16.16 32.52
C LEU A 27 -10.30 16.33 31.13
N ILE A 28 -11.09 16.57 30.08
CA ILE A 28 -10.65 16.74 28.69
C ILE A 28 -10.04 18.14 28.45
N PHE A 29 -10.61 19.18 29.05
CA PHE A 29 -10.23 20.59 28.88
C PHE A 29 -9.55 21.20 30.11
N THR A 30 -9.14 20.41 31.11
CA THR A 30 -8.14 20.92 32.06
C THR A 30 -6.93 21.31 31.23
N PRO A 31 -6.53 22.60 31.21
CA PRO A 31 -5.27 22.97 30.59
C PRO A 31 -4.20 22.14 31.28
N SER A 32 -3.46 21.37 30.49
CA SER A 32 -2.31 20.61 31.00
C SER A 32 -1.47 21.60 31.79
N THR A 33 -1.31 21.33 33.08
CA THR A 33 -0.54 22.15 34.01
C THR A 33 0.75 22.57 33.32
N THR A 34 0.92 23.87 33.16
CA THR A 34 2.12 24.52 32.65
C THR A 34 3.32 23.97 33.40
N THR A 35 4.02 23.00 32.79
CA THR A 35 5.36 22.65 33.21
C THR A 35 6.25 23.81 32.84
N THR A 36 6.91 24.34 33.86
CA THR A 36 7.95 25.35 33.81
C THR A 36 8.84 25.21 32.56
N HIS A 37 8.98 26.31 31.82
CA HIS A 37 9.84 26.43 30.63
C HIS A 37 11.26 25.91 30.93
N LYS A 38 11.53 24.69 30.48
CA LYS A 38 12.84 24.25 29.98
C LYS A 38 12.60 23.85 28.53
N ASN A 39 13.56 24.14 27.65
CA ASN A 39 13.49 24.03 26.18
C ASN A 39 13.01 22.66 25.68
N LEU A 40 11.71 22.38 25.76
CA LEU A 40 11.11 21.14 25.29
C LEU A 40 10.74 21.29 23.80
N PRO A 41 10.90 20.23 23.01
CA PRO A 41 10.43 20.21 21.64
C PRO A 41 8.91 20.45 21.57
N PRO A 42 8.42 21.05 20.47
CA PRO A 42 6.99 21.27 20.25
C PRO A 42 6.19 19.96 20.35
N SER A 43 5.00 20.03 20.94
CA SER A 43 4.11 18.88 21.14
C SER A 43 2.71 19.18 20.61
N PRO A 44 2.10 18.30 19.80
CA PRO A 44 0.68 18.33 19.49
C PRO A 44 -0.16 18.12 20.76
N GLN A 45 -1.43 18.53 20.70
CA GLN A 45 -2.37 18.39 21.81
C GLN A 45 -2.62 16.91 22.19
N THR A 46 -2.64 16.62 23.50
CA THR A 46 -2.75 15.28 24.07
C THR A 46 -4.09 15.06 24.78
N PHE A 47 -4.59 13.83 24.81
CA PHE A 47 -5.69 13.45 25.71
C PHE A 47 -5.18 12.89 27.05
N PRO A 48 -5.92 13.07 28.17
CA PRO A 48 -5.59 12.45 29.44
C PRO A 48 -5.47 10.94 29.31
N VAL A 49 -4.46 10.35 29.96
CA VAL A 49 -4.17 8.89 29.99
C VAL A 49 -3.73 8.30 28.64
N LEU A 50 -4.33 8.69 27.51
CA LEU A 50 -4.04 8.13 26.17
C LEU A 50 -2.86 8.82 25.48
N GLY A 51 -2.65 10.11 25.74
CA GLY A 51 -1.65 10.93 25.04
C GLY A 51 -2.02 11.17 23.56
N ASN A 52 -1.04 11.03 22.68
CA ASN A 52 -1.12 11.18 21.21
C ASN A 52 -1.41 9.86 20.47
N LEU A 53 -1.63 8.74 21.16
CA LEU A 53 -1.88 7.44 20.50
C LEU A 53 -3.06 7.49 19.51
N HIS A 54 -4.10 8.27 19.83
CA HIS A 54 -5.27 8.47 18.98
C HIS A 54 -4.95 9.10 17.62
N GLN A 55 -3.82 9.79 17.48
CA GLN A 55 -3.46 10.49 16.26
C GLN A 55 -2.78 9.58 15.23
N LEU A 56 -2.14 8.48 15.65
CA LEU A 56 -1.26 7.67 14.78
C LEU A 56 -2.02 6.93 13.66
N GLY A 57 -3.23 6.45 13.94
CA GLY A 57 -4.06 5.69 12.98
C GLY A 57 -3.39 4.41 12.49
N LEU A 58 -3.91 3.85 11.38
CA LEU A 58 -3.40 2.62 10.75
C LEU A 58 -2.03 2.80 10.07
N TYR A 59 -1.65 4.03 9.72
CA TYR A 59 -0.40 4.34 9.03
C TYR A 59 0.45 5.35 9.81
N PRO A 60 1.07 4.94 10.94
CA PRO A 60 1.78 5.85 11.84
C PRO A 60 2.87 6.69 11.15
N HIS A 61 3.65 6.09 10.25
CA HIS A 61 4.72 6.79 9.54
C HIS A 61 4.22 7.99 8.71
N ARG A 62 3.06 7.87 8.05
CA ARG A 62 2.46 8.99 7.27
C ARG A 62 1.88 10.06 8.19
N THR A 63 1.30 9.66 9.32
CA THR A 63 0.79 10.62 10.32
C THR A 63 1.94 11.39 10.97
N LEU A 64 3.00 10.70 11.39
CA LEU A 64 4.18 11.33 11.97
C LEU A 64 4.83 12.32 11.00
N GLN A 65 4.88 12.00 9.71
CA GLN A 65 5.36 12.93 8.68
C GLN A 65 4.51 14.22 8.62
N ARG A 66 3.18 14.09 8.59
CA ARG A 66 2.26 15.26 8.59
C ARG A 66 2.39 16.08 9.87
N LEU A 67 2.50 15.43 11.02
CA LEU A 67 2.73 16.12 12.30
C LEU A 67 4.06 16.86 12.29
N ALA A 68 5.13 16.28 11.75
CA ALA A 68 6.43 16.93 11.64
C ALA A 68 6.41 18.15 10.70
N GLN A 69 5.61 18.12 9.63
CA GLN A 69 5.43 19.29 8.76
C GLN A 69 4.78 20.47 9.49
N HIS A 70 3.87 20.20 10.43
CA HIS A 70 3.18 21.24 11.19
C HIS A 70 3.93 21.69 12.46
N HIS A 71 4.58 20.77 13.15
CA HIS A 71 5.19 21.02 14.47
C HIS A 71 6.72 21.11 14.41
N GLY A 72 7.34 20.76 13.29
CA GLY A 72 8.78 20.83 13.10
C GLY A 72 9.49 19.47 13.14
N PRO A 73 10.79 19.46 12.80
CA PRO A 73 11.57 18.24 12.57
C PRO A 73 11.91 17.46 13.85
N LEU A 74 11.72 18.04 15.03
CA LEU A 74 11.87 17.38 16.32
C LEU A 74 10.67 17.74 17.17
N MET A 75 9.88 16.74 17.57
CA MET A 75 8.64 16.94 18.32
C MET A 75 8.51 15.94 19.46
N LEU A 76 7.83 16.35 20.52
CA LEU A 76 7.52 15.50 21.66
C LEU A 76 6.10 14.97 21.53
N LEU A 77 5.94 13.65 21.57
CA LEU A 77 4.66 12.98 21.70
C LEU A 77 4.56 12.28 23.06
N HIS A 78 3.37 11.87 23.43
CA HIS A 78 3.09 11.06 24.61
C HIS A 78 2.32 9.82 24.19
N PHE A 79 2.86 8.62 24.43
CA PHE A 79 2.11 7.37 24.23
C PHE A 79 1.72 6.83 25.60
N GLY A 80 0.46 7.05 25.97
CA GLY A 80 0.02 6.92 27.35
C GLY A 80 0.66 7.99 28.24
N SER A 81 1.21 7.59 29.38
CA SER A 81 1.98 8.45 30.29
C SER A 81 3.47 8.58 29.93
N ARG A 82 3.93 7.99 28.82
CA ARG A 82 5.35 7.98 28.44
C ARG A 82 5.67 9.01 27.37
N PRO A 83 6.65 9.92 27.59
CA PRO A 83 7.12 10.82 26.56
C PRO A 83 7.88 10.05 25.47
N VAL A 84 7.67 10.43 24.22
CA VAL A 84 8.27 9.85 23.01
C VAL A 84 8.77 10.99 22.15
N LEU A 85 10.09 11.12 22.07
CA LEU A 85 10.73 12.09 21.19
C LEU A 85 10.76 11.55 19.76
N VAL A 86 10.22 12.32 18.81
CA VAL A 86 10.18 11.94 17.40
C VAL A 86 11.11 12.87 16.61
N ALA A 87 12.18 12.30 16.07
CA ALA A 87 13.08 12.97 15.12
C ALA A 87 12.66 12.65 13.69
N SER A 88 12.32 13.69 12.94
CA SER A 88 11.81 13.63 11.56
C SER A 88 12.73 14.33 10.55
N SER A 89 13.96 14.67 10.96
CA SER A 89 15.03 15.15 10.07
C SER A 89 16.30 14.34 10.23
N ALA A 90 17.14 14.36 9.19
CA ALA A 90 18.44 13.69 9.21
C ALA A 90 19.37 14.26 10.29
N ASP A 91 19.38 15.57 10.49
CA ASP A 91 20.26 16.22 11.48
C ASP A 91 19.85 15.86 12.91
N ALA A 92 18.55 15.94 13.23
CA ALA A 92 18.05 15.53 14.54
C ALA A 92 18.28 14.05 14.81
N ALA A 93 18.05 13.18 13.80
CA ALA A 93 18.34 11.76 13.93
C ALA A 93 19.84 11.50 14.13
N ARG A 94 20.71 12.19 13.40
CA ARG A 94 22.17 12.06 13.54
C ARG A 94 22.62 12.49 14.92
N GLU A 95 22.16 13.63 15.43
CA GLU A 95 22.53 14.12 16.75
C GLU A 95 22.10 13.15 17.86
N ILE A 96 20.89 12.60 17.79
CA ILE A 96 20.41 11.59 18.74
C ILE A 96 21.20 10.28 18.64
N MET A 97 21.42 9.78 17.43
CA MET A 97 22.00 8.45 17.20
C MET A 97 23.53 8.40 17.23
N LYS A 98 24.22 9.54 17.18
CA LYS A 98 25.69 9.62 17.19
C LYS A 98 26.24 10.37 18.39
N THR A 99 25.70 11.56 18.67
CA THR A 99 26.20 12.42 19.76
C THR A 99 25.68 11.96 21.11
N HIS A 100 24.41 11.56 21.17
CA HIS A 100 23.73 11.15 22.41
C HIS A 100 23.36 9.66 22.44
N ASP A 101 24.08 8.84 21.67
CA ASP A 101 23.73 7.45 21.40
C ASP A 101 23.62 6.60 22.68
N VAL A 102 24.52 6.77 23.64
CA VAL A 102 24.50 6.04 24.92
C VAL A 102 23.21 6.33 25.71
N VAL A 103 22.75 7.59 25.73
CA VAL A 103 21.54 8.00 26.46
C VAL A 103 20.29 7.39 25.83
N PHE A 104 20.21 7.42 24.50
CA PHE A 104 19.03 6.94 23.75
C PHE A 104 19.09 5.48 23.32
N SER A 105 20.22 4.79 23.56
CA SER A 105 20.40 3.38 23.20
C SER A 105 19.53 2.45 24.05
N ASN A 106 19.25 2.84 25.30
CA ASN A 106 18.44 2.06 26.22
C ASN A 106 16.98 1.96 25.76
N ARG A 107 16.45 0.73 25.72
CA ARG A 107 15.04 0.48 25.42
C ARG A 107 14.21 0.65 26.71
N PRO A 108 13.09 1.37 26.67
CA PRO A 108 12.23 1.51 27.85
C PRO A 108 11.68 0.14 28.27
N LYS A 109 11.71 -0.14 29.58
CA LYS A 109 11.17 -1.39 30.13
C LYS A 109 9.67 -1.49 29.81
N LEU A 110 9.32 -2.41 28.91
CA LEU A 110 7.95 -2.79 28.59
C LEU A 110 7.63 -4.08 29.34
N ASN A 111 6.56 -4.07 30.14
CA ASN A 111 6.14 -5.25 30.92
C ASN A 111 5.88 -6.48 30.03
N MET A 112 5.43 -6.27 28.80
CA MET A 112 5.23 -7.32 27.81
C MET A 112 6.56 -7.95 27.37
N ALA A 113 7.57 -7.14 27.05
CA ALA A 113 8.91 -7.62 26.69
C ALA A 113 9.56 -8.41 27.84
N HIS A 114 9.38 -7.94 29.09
CA HIS A 114 9.90 -8.65 30.26
C HIS A 114 9.31 -10.06 30.43
N LYS A 115 8.03 -10.26 30.07
CA LYS A 115 7.37 -11.57 30.16
C LYS A 115 7.72 -12.48 28.98
N LEU A 116 7.70 -11.96 27.75
CA LEU A 116 7.90 -12.75 26.54
C LEU A 116 9.38 -13.07 26.25
N LEU A 117 10.29 -12.16 26.62
CA LEU A 117 11.70 -12.24 26.22
C LEU A 117 12.61 -12.53 27.42
N TYR A 118 12.20 -13.49 28.25
CA TYR A 118 12.99 -13.98 29.39
C TYR A 118 13.61 -12.85 30.24
N GLN A 119 12.75 -12.00 30.81
CA GLN A 119 13.15 -10.85 31.62
C GLN A 119 13.91 -9.76 30.85
N ALA A 120 13.64 -9.62 29.55
CA ALA A 120 14.29 -8.63 28.66
C ALA A 120 15.82 -8.75 28.65
N ARG A 121 16.33 -9.98 28.62
CA ARG A 121 17.77 -10.28 28.53
C ARG A 121 18.21 -10.65 27.11
N ASP A 122 17.33 -10.66 26.13
CA ASP A 122 17.72 -10.91 24.75
C ASP A 122 18.43 -9.69 24.12
N VAL A 123 19.16 -9.91 23.02
CA VAL A 123 19.94 -8.87 22.34
C VAL A 123 19.09 -7.70 21.81
N SER A 124 17.79 -7.90 21.59
CA SER A 124 16.89 -6.87 21.05
C SER A 124 16.32 -5.94 22.12
N THR A 125 16.17 -6.41 23.37
CA THR A 125 15.54 -5.61 24.45
C THR A 125 16.40 -5.37 25.68
N ALA A 126 17.55 -6.05 25.82
CA ALA A 126 18.44 -5.83 26.95
C ALA A 126 18.96 -4.38 27.01
N PRO A 127 19.02 -3.77 28.21
CA PRO A 127 19.62 -2.45 28.38
C PRO A 127 21.05 -2.40 27.87
N TYR A 128 21.43 -1.26 27.32
CA TYR A 128 22.79 -1.03 26.86
C TYR A 128 23.76 -1.06 28.05
N GLY A 129 24.78 -1.91 27.95
CA GLY A 129 25.74 -2.19 29.00
C GLY A 129 26.70 -3.31 28.59
N GLU A 130 27.54 -3.77 29.51
CA GLU A 130 28.54 -4.81 29.25
C GLU A 130 27.90 -6.09 28.70
N TYR A 131 26.84 -6.57 29.36
CA TYR A 131 26.10 -7.76 28.94
C TYR A 131 25.59 -7.66 27.49
N TRP A 132 24.91 -6.56 27.14
CA TRP A 132 24.39 -6.37 25.79
C TRP A 132 25.53 -6.29 24.76
N ARG A 133 26.66 -5.65 25.09
CA ARG A 133 27.83 -5.56 24.22
C ARG A 133 28.41 -6.95 23.94
N GLN A 134 28.53 -7.80 24.97
CA GLN A 134 28.99 -9.19 24.82
C GLN A 134 28.01 -10.02 23.99
N MET A 135 26.71 -9.95 24.28
CA MET A 135 25.68 -10.68 23.53
C MET A 135 25.62 -10.25 22.06
N ARG A 136 25.66 -8.95 21.79
CA ARG A 136 25.73 -8.43 20.42
C ARG A 136 26.98 -8.94 19.70
N SER A 137 28.13 -8.96 20.37
CA SER A 137 29.37 -9.49 19.81
C SER A 137 29.22 -10.96 19.42
N ILE A 138 28.68 -11.79 20.31
CA ILE A 138 28.40 -13.21 20.02
C ILE A 138 27.44 -13.35 18.84
N CYS A 139 26.31 -12.63 18.84
CA CYS A 139 25.35 -12.67 17.74
C CYS A 139 26.00 -12.28 16.40
N VAL A 140 26.76 -11.18 16.36
CA VAL A 140 27.38 -10.70 15.12
C VAL A 140 28.49 -11.62 14.64
N LEU A 141 29.32 -12.16 15.53
CA LEU A 141 30.49 -12.96 15.14
C LEU A 141 30.15 -14.43 14.90
N GLN A 142 29.23 -15.01 15.68
CA GLN A 142 28.96 -16.46 15.67
C GLN A 142 27.65 -16.84 14.96
N LEU A 143 26.66 -15.95 14.92
CA LEU A 143 25.37 -16.23 14.30
C LEU A 143 25.20 -15.51 12.96
N LEU A 144 25.55 -14.23 12.91
CA LEU A 144 25.30 -13.33 11.79
C LEU A 144 26.57 -12.91 11.02
N SER A 145 27.67 -13.63 11.22
CA SER A 145 28.90 -13.34 10.48
C SER A 145 28.74 -13.68 9.00
N PRO A 146 29.47 -13.00 8.09
CA PRO A 146 29.39 -13.29 6.66
C PRO A 146 29.57 -14.79 6.36
N LYS A 147 30.53 -15.44 7.02
CA LYS A 147 30.77 -16.89 6.87
C LYS A 147 29.54 -17.72 7.26
N ARG A 148 28.88 -17.40 8.38
CA ARG A 148 27.67 -18.11 8.83
C ARG A 148 26.48 -17.83 7.92
N VAL A 149 26.24 -16.58 7.54
CA VAL A 149 25.18 -16.22 6.58
C VAL A 149 25.38 -16.94 5.24
N HIS A 150 26.62 -17.03 4.74
CA HIS A 150 26.94 -17.78 3.53
C HIS A 150 26.77 -19.29 3.69
N SER A 151 27.01 -19.86 4.88
CA SER A 151 26.78 -21.29 5.11
C SER A 151 25.31 -21.71 4.96
N PHE A 152 24.36 -20.79 5.14
CA PHE A 152 22.93 -21.01 4.90
C PHE A 152 22.50 -20.71 3.46
N ARG A 153 23.44 -20.45 2.54
CA ARG A 153 23.13 -20.15 1.14
C ARG A 153 22.34 -21.26 0.47
N SER A 154 22.77 -22.52 0.61
CA SER A 154 22.13 -23.67 -0.04
C SER A 154 20.67 -23.82 0.37
N VAL A 155 20.37 -23.69 1.66
CA VAL A 155 18.99 -23.75 2.16
C VAL A 155 18.14 -22.61 1.59
N ARG A 156 18.68 -21.39 1.54
CA ARG A 156 17.95 -20.26 0.93
C ARG A 156 17.73 -20.44 -0.56
N GLU A 157 18.72 -20.98 -1.28
CA GLU A 157 18.61 -21.27 -2.70
C GLU A 157 17.60 -22.40 -2.95
N GLU A 158 17.58 -23.43 -2.11
CA GLU A 158 16.59 -24.51 -2.13
C GLU A 158 15.17 -24.00 -1.84
N GLU A 159 14.98 -23.23 -0.76
CA GLU A 159 13.68 -22.61 -0.43
C GLU A 159 13.22 -21.65 -1.52
N THR A 160 14.14 -20.84 -2.08
CA THR A 160 13.81 -19.96 -3.23
C THR A 160 13.46 -20.79 -4.45
N ALA A 161 14.20 -21.88 -4.71
CA ALA A 161 13.92 -22.78 -5.80
C ALA A 161 12.55 -23.44 -5.62
N LEU A 162 12.18 -23.90 -4.42
CA LEU A 162 10.85 -24.43 -4.09
C LEU A 162 9.76 -23.36 -4.21
N LEU A 163 10.02 -22.12 -3.78
CA LEU A 163 9.11 -21.00 -3.99
C LEU A 163 8.94 -20.66 -5.47
N THR A 164 9.92 -20.94 -6.33
CA THR A 164 9.77 -20.76 -7.78
C THR A 164 9.23 -22.01 -8.49
N ALA A 165 9.51 -23.20 -7.97
CA ALA A 165 9.16 -24.49 -8.53
C ALA A 165 7.82 -24.95 -7.94
N GLY A 166 6.76 -24.83 -8.74
CA GLY A 166 5.40 -25.19 -8.32
C GLY A 166 4.54 -23.98 -7.95
N THR A 167 5.11 -22.79 -7.86
CA THR A 167 4.33 -21.55 -7.77
C THR A 167 3.69 -21.23 -9.11
N MET A 168 2.38 -21.05 -9.09
CA MET A 168 1.62 -20.57 -10.24
C MET A 168 1.92 -19.08 -10.45
N VAL A 169 2.54 -18.75 -11.59
CA VAL A 169 2.75 -17.37 -12.01
C VAL A 169 1.73 -17.03 -13.09
N MET A 170 0.88 -16.04 -12.83
CA MET A 170 -0.07 -15.53 -13.81
C MET A 170 0.50 -14.30 -14.51
N THR A 171 0.66 -14.37 -15.83
CA THR A 171 1.11 -13.22 -16.63
C THR A 171 -0.11 -12.37 -16.97
N ASN A 172 -0.15 -11.13 -16.47
CA ASN A 172 -1.27 -10.21 -16.71
C ASN A 172 -1.12 -9.50 -18.07
N ALA A 173 -1.37 -10.22 -19.16
CA ALA A 173 -1.27 -9.69 -20.51
C ALA A 173 -2.18 -8.45 -20.75
N TRP A 174 -3.34 -8.39 -20.07
CA TRP A 174 -4.24 -7.24 -20.15
C TRP A 174 -3.59 -5.96 -19.64
N ALA A 175 -2.93 -6.01 -18.47
CA ALA A 175 -2.24 -4.86 -17.91
C ALA A 175 -1.04 -4.44 -18.78
N ILE A 176 -0.28 -5.41 -19.30
CA ILE A 176 0.88 -5.13 -20.17
C ILE A 176 0.43 -4.41 -21.45
N GLY A 177 -0.66 -4.87 -22.08
CA GLY A 177 -1.23 -4.24 -23.27
C GLY A 177 -1.82 -2.84 -23.04
N ARG A 178 -1.91 -2.38 -21.77
CA ARG A 178 -2.45 -1.06 -21.38
C ARG A 178 -1.47 -0.21 -20.58
N ASP A 179 -0.22 -0.63 -20.49
CA ASP A 179 0.78 0.11 -19.73
C ASP A 179 1.12 1.44 -20.44
N PRO A 180 0.85 2.62 -19.82
CA PRO A 180 1.17 3.92 -20.42
C PRO A 180 2.67 4.17 -20.57
N ASN A 181 3.54 3.36 -19.94
CA ASN A 181 4.99 3.42 -20.16
C ASN A 181 5.43 2.68 -21.42
N LEU A 182 4.58 1.78 -21.96
CA LEU A 182 4.88 0.99 -23.15
C LEU A 182 4.11 1.48 -24.38
N TRP A 183 2.92 2.05 -24.17
CA TRP A 183 1.99 2.43 -25.23
C TRP A 183 1.52 3.87 -25.06
N ASP A 184 1.57 4.66 -26.12
CA ASP A 184 0.83 5.92 -26.17
C ASP A 184 -0.68 5.63 -26.25
N GLN A 185 -1.50 6.44 -25.58
CA GLN A 185 -2.97 6.31 -25.53
C GLN A 185 -3.44 4.84 -25.42
N PRO A 186 -3.04 4.11 -24.35
CA PRO A 186 -3.21 2.65 -24.26
C PRO A 186 -4.66 2.15 -24.23
N GLU A 187 -5.59 3.04 -23.90
CA GLU A 187 -7.02 2.71 -23.83
C GLU A 187 -7.77 2.96 -25.15
N GLU A 188 -7.09 3.54 -26.15
CA GLU A 188 -7.69 3.84 -27.45
C GLU A 188 -7.39 2.74 -28.48
N PHE A 189 -8.42 2.37 -29.25
CA PHE A 189 -8.25 1.47 -30.39
C PHE A 189 -7.58 2.21 -31.55
N GLN A 190 -6.26 2.07 -31.68
CA GLN A 190 -5.45 2.72 -32.72
C GLN A 190 -4.61 1.69 -33.48
N PRO A 191 -5.19 0.99 -34.47
CA PRO A 191 -4.46 -0.03 -35.24
C PRO A 191 -3.27 0.52 -36.03
N GLU A 192 -3.30 1.81 -36.39
CA GLU A 192 -2.24 2.49 -37.14
C GLU A 192 -0.90 2.50 -36.40
N ARG A 193 -0.89 2.37 -35.06
CA ARG A 193 0.35 2.32 -34.27
C ARG A 193 1.27 1.15 -34.64
N PHE A 194 0.76 0.16 -35.36
CA PHE A 194 1.50 -1.03 -35.75
C PHE A 194 2.02 -0.98 -37.19
N LEU A 195 1.65 0.02 -38.00
CA LEU A 195 2.04 0.05 -39.43
C LEU A 195 3.55 0.22 -39.63
N ASP A 196 4.19 1.04 -38.79
CA ASP A 196 5.64 1.33 -38.83
C ASP A 196 6.36 0.88 -37.53
N SER A 197 5.79 -0.09 -36.82
CA SER A 197 6.33 -0.59 -35.54
C SER A 197 7.09 -1.90 -35.72
N GLU A 198 8.18 -2.07 -34.98
CA GLU A 198 8.89 -3.35 -34.89
C GLU A 198 8.19 -4.35 -33.94
N VAL A 199 7.23 -3.88 -33.12
CA VAL A 199 6.55 -4.73 -32.14
C VAL A 199 5.75 -5.83 -32.83
N ASP A 200 6.08 -7.08 -32.51
CA ASP A 200 5.38 -8.27 -32.96
C ASP A 200 4.55 -8.92 -31.84
N PHE A 201 3.77 -9.94 -32.20
CA PHE A 201 2.95 -10.73 -31.28
C PHE A 201 3.49 -12.14 -31.05
N LYS A 202 4.74 -12.43 -31.46
CA LYS A 202 5.32 -13.77 -31.40
C LYS A 202 5.89 -14.11 -30.03
N GLY A 203 6.20 -13.09 -29.22
CA GLY A 203 6.72 -13.27 -27.87
C GLY A 203 8.14 -13.84 -27.82
N ASN A 204 8.97 -13.52 -28.84
CA ASN A 204 10.39 -13.89 -28.87
C ASN A 204 11.25 -12.78 -28.25
N GLU A 205 11.20 -11.58 -28.82
CA GLU A 205 11.98 -10.40 -28.39
C GLU A 205 11.05 -9.30 -27.85
N HIS A 206 9.82 -9.22 -28.33
CA HIS A 206 8.84 -8.21 -27.97
C HIS A 206 7.79 -8.80 -27.01
N PHE A 207 7.68 -8.21 -25.82
CA PHE A 207 6.77 -8.64 -24.75
C PHE A 207 5.67 -7.63 -24.45
N GLN A 208 5.66 -6.49 -25.15
CA GLN A 208 4.65 -5.46 -25.02
C GLN A 208 3.28 -5.96 -25.51
N LEU A 209 3.26 -6.91 -26.44
CA LEU A 209 2.05 -7.52 -27.02
C LEU A 209 2.20 -9.05 -27.09
N ILE A 210 1.55 -9.78 -26.18
CA ILE A 210 1.64 -11.26 -26.09
C ILE A 210 0.26 -11.95 -26.06
N PRO A 211 -0.63 -11.68 -27.06
CA PRO A 211 -1.98 -12.24 -27.09
C PRO A 211 -2.00 -13.78 -27.22
N PHE A 212 -0.89 -14.36 -27.70
CA PHE A 212 -0.72 -15.79 -27.89
C PHE A 212 0.23 -16.44 -26.87
N GLY A 213 0.58 -15.71 -25.80
CA GLY A 213 1.63 -16.11 -24.87
C GLY A 213 3.03 -16.03 -25.50
N ALA A 214 4.02 -16.63 -24.83
CA ALA A 214 5.42 -16.56 -25.22
C ALA A 214 6.20 -17.82 -24.79
N GLY A 215 7.39 -18.01 -25.36
CA GLY A 215 8.33 -19.08 -24.99
C GLY A 215 7.79 -20.49 -25.25
N ARG A 216 8.22 -21.47 -24.44
CA ARG A 216 7.93 -22.91 -24.63
C ARG A 216 6.43 -23.30 -24.58
N ARG A 217 5.58 -22.40 -24.08
CA ARG A 217 4.12 -22.58 -23.98
C ARG A 217 3.34 -21.57 -24.82
N GLY A 218 4.01 -20.85 -25.72
CA GLY A 218 3.36 -19.99 -26.70
C GLY A 218 2.40 -20.82 -27.57
N CYS A 219 1.33 -20.18 -28.05
CA CYS A 219 0.31 -20.84 -28.83
C CYS A 219 0.89 -21.41 -30.14
N PRO A 220 0.76 -22.73 -30.41
CA PRO A 220 1.23 -23.31 -31.67
C PRO A 220 0.35 -22.90 -32.87
N GLY A 221 -0.84 -22.34 -32.62
CA GLY A 221 -1.82 -21.95 -33.63
C GLY A 221 -1.63 -20.56 -34.24
N ILE A 222 -0.57 -19.83 -33.88
CA ILE A 222 -0.34 -18.46 -34.38
C ILE A 222 -0.44 -18.37 -35.92
N PRO A 223 0.25 -19.21 -36.72
CA PRO A 223 0.19 -19.10 -38.18
C PRO A 223 -1.23 -19.32 -38.73
N PHE A 224 -1.96 -20.27 -38.15
CA PHE A 224 -3.33 -20.58 -38.53
C PHE A 224 -4.28 -19.43 -38.19
N ALA A 225 -4.20 -18.90 -36.97
CA ALA A 225 -5.04 -17.81 -36.49
C ALA A 225 -4.83 -16.54 -37.33
N MET A 226 -3.58 -16.18 -37.62
CA MET A 226 -3.27 -14.99 -38.40
C MET A 226 -3.78 -15.10 -39.84
N THR A 227 -3.52 -16.22 -40.51
CA THR A 227 -4.02 -16.46 -41.87
C THR A 227 -5.55 -16.44 -41.92
N SER A 228 -6.20 -17.04 -40.92
CA SER A 228 -7.67 -17.08 -40.84
C SER A 228 -8.25 -15.69 -40.59
N ASN A 229 -7.66 -14.92 -39.67
CA ASN A 229 -8.12 -13.57 -39.36
C ASN A 229 -7.96 -12.64 -40.56
N GLU A 230 -6.84 -12.71 -41.27
CA GLU A 230 -6.60 -11.91 -42.48
C GLU A 230 -7.66 -12.21 -43.55
N LEU A 231 -7.91 -13.50 -43.82
CA LEU A 231 -8.94 -13.91 -44.78
C LEU A 231 -10.35 -13.45 -44.36
N VAL A 232 -10.69 -13.59 -43.08
CA VAL A 232 -12.00 -13.16 -42.56
C VAL A 232 -12.14 -11.65 -42.69
N LEU A 233 -11.17 -10.87 -42.23
CA LEU A 233 -11.19 -9.41 -42.31
C LEU A 233 -11.28 -8.94 -43.77
N ALA A 234 -10.48 -9.51 -44.67
CA ALA A 234 -10.53 -9.20 -46.09
C ALA A 234 -11.93 -9.46 -46.67
N ASN A 235 -12.55 -10.59 -46.34
CA ASN A 235 -13.93 -10.88 -46.80
C ASN A 235 -14.96 -9.90 -46.21
N LEU A 236 -14.89 -9.62 -44.90
CA LEU A 236 -15.84 -8.74 -44.22
C LEU A 236 -15.76 -7.30 -44.76
N VAL A 237 -14.56 -6.78 -44.98
CA VAL A 237 -14.33 -5.40 -45.43
C VAL A 237 -14.52 -5.25 -46.93
N HIS A 238 -14.16 -6.25 -47.74
CA HIS A 238 -14.27 -6.16 -49.19
C HIS A 238 -15.71 -6.36 -49.69
N LYS A 239 -16.43 -7.34 -49.13
CA LYS A 239 -17.74 -7.78 -49.67
C LYS A 239 -18.94 -7.05 -49.10
N PHE A 240 -18.81 -6.41 -47.94
CA PHE A 240 -19.95 -5.86 -47.22
C PHE A 240 -19.71 -4.43 -46.74
N ASP A 241 -20.77 -3.62 -46.82
CA ASP A 241 -20.94 -2.43 -46.00
C ASP A 241 -21.73 -2.82 -44.74
N TRP A 242 -21.26 -2.36 -43.59
CA TRP A 242 -21.85 -2.70 -42.30
C TRP A 242 -22.67 -1.53 -41.76
N VAL A 243 -23.92 -1.81 -41.38
CA VAL A 243 -24.79 -0.82 -40.74
C VAL A 243 -25.38 -1.38 -39.45
N LEU A 244 -25.58 -0.51 -38.47
CA LEU A 244 -26.27 -0.89 -37.24
C LEU A 244 -27.79 -0.77 -37.41
N PRO A 245 -28.58 -1.64 -36.76
CA PRO A 245 -30.03 -1.57 -36.83
C PRO A 245 -30.56 -0.25 -36.24
N GLY A 246 -31.68 0.24 -36.79
CA GLY A 246 -32.35 1.44 -36.26
C GLY A 246 -31.60 2.76 -36.46
N GLY A 247 -30.53 2.80 -37.26
CA GLY A 247 -29.76 4.02 -37.51
C GLY A 247 -28.76 4.38 -36.39
N ALA A 248 -28.50 3.44 -35.48
CA ALA A 248 -27.48 3.60 -34.43
C ALA A 248 -26.08 3.85 -35.01
N LYS A 249 -25.24 4.54 -34.25
CA LYS A 249 -23.84 4.84 -34.57
C LYS A 249 -22.89 3.95 -33.75
N GLY A 250 -21.61 3.93 -34.13
CA GLY A 250 -20.59 3.14 -33.42
C GLY A 250 -20.52 3.46 -31.92
N ASP A 251 -20.67 4.73 -31.55
CA ASP A 251 -20.63 5.20 -30.16
C ASP A 251 -21.81 4.68 -29.31
N ASP A 252 -22.88 4.19 -29.95
CA ASP A 252 -24.03 3.61 -29.26
C ASP A 252 -23.81 2.13 -28.86
N LEU A 253 -22.68 1.52 -29.26
CA LEU A 253 -22.40 0.11 -29.00
C LEU A 253 -21.90 -0.13 -27.57
N ASP A 254 -22.61 -0.99 -26.83
CA ASP A 254 -22.13 -1.49 -25.54
C ASP A 254 -20.98 -2.48 -25.72
N THR A 255 -19.76 -2.03 -25.42
CA THR A 255 -18.52 -2.82 -25.50
C THR A 255 -18.17 -3.52 -24.18
N ARG A 256 -19.01 -3.41 -23.14
CA ARG A 256 -18.75 -4.09 -21.86
C ARG A 256 -18.72 -5.60 -22.05
N GLU A 257 -17.88 -6.23 -21.25
CA GLU A 257 -17.63 -7.67 -21.31
C GLU A 257 -18.49 -8.41 -20.26
N CYS A 258 -18.74 -9.70 -20.50
CA CYS A 258 -19.25 -10.62 -19.47
C CYS A 258 -18.15 -11.60 -19.03
N LEU A 259 -18.27 -12.09 -17.79
CA LEU A 259 -17.30 -12.98 -17.19
C LEU A 259 -17.36 -14.38 -17.85
N GLY A 260 -16.23 -14.90 -18.30
CA GLY A 260 -16.13 -16.23 -18.90
C GLY A 260 -14.67 -16.70 -19.03
N LEU A 261 -14.49 -17.95 -19.46
CA LEU A 261 -13.16 -18.51 -19.80
C LEU A 261 -12.52 -17.77 -20.98
N THR A 262 -13.36 -17.25 -21.87
CA THR A 262 -13.02 -16.33 -22.96
C THR A 262 -13.82 -15.04 -22.80
N ILE A 263 -13.24 -13.92 -23.24
CA ILE A 263 -13.91 -12.61 -23.19
C ILE A 263 -15.03 -12.60 -24.22
N HIS A 264 -16.25 -12.29 -23.77
CA HIS A 264 -17.41 -12.08 -24.63
C HIS A 264 -18.04 -10.74 -24.34
N ARG A 265 -18.67 -10.14 -25.35
CA ARG A 265 -19.50 -8.95 -25.14
C ARG A 265 -20.69 -9.32 -24.27
N LYS A 266 -21.00 -8.44 -23.31
CA LYS A 266 -22.19 -8.54 -22.45
C LYS A 266 -23.48 -8.50 -23.27
N VAL A 267 -23.50 -7.69 -24.32
CA VAL A 267 -24.60 -7.60 -25.28
C VAL A 267 -24.07 -8.02 -26.65
N PRO A 268 -24.68 -9.02 -27.32
CA PRO A 268 -24.25 -9.44 -28.65
C PRO A 268 -24.25 -8.27 -29.66
N LEU A 269 -23.26 -8.26 -30.56
CA LEU A 269 -23.26 -7.30 -31.67
C LEU A 269 -24.36 -7.66 -32.66
N LEU A 270 -25.30 -6.74 -32.88
CA LEU A 270 -26.22 -6.79 -34.01
C LEU A 270 -25.70 -5.87 -35.10
N ALA A 271 -25.35 -6.44 -36.25
CA ALA A 271 -24.91 -5.70 -37.43
C ALA A 271 -25.59 -6.28 -38.68
N ILE A 272 -25.96 -5.40 -39.60
CA ILE A 272 -26.58 -5.77 -40.87
C ILE A 272 -25.50 -5.67 -41.95
N ALA A 273 -25.20 -6.80 -42.58
CA ALA A 273 -24.30 -6.87 -43.72
C ALA A 273 -25.05 -6.48 -45.00
N ARG A 274 -24.66 -5.38 -45.65
CA ARG A 274 -25.14 -5.00 -46.98
C ARG A 274 -24.11 -5.43 -48.02
N PRO A 275 -24.43 -6.38 -48.92
CA PRO A 275 -23.49 -6.76 -49.97
C PRO A 275 -23.13 -5.55 -50.81
N ARG A 276 -21.83 -5.33 -51.03
CA ARG A 276 -21.37 -4.43 -52.08
C ARG A 276 -21.63 -5.14 -53.40
N LEU A 277 -22.66 -4.69 -54.11
CA LEU A 277 -22.81 -5.03 -55.52
C LEU A 277 -21.54 -4.51 -56.21
N THR A 278 -20.77 -5.43 -56.78
CA THR A 278 -19.48 -5.20 -57.43
C THR A 278 -19.44 -3.89 -58.21
N ARG A 279 -18.44 -3.04 -57.96
CA ARG A 279 -17.96 -2.08 -58.96
C ARG A 279 -17.23 -2.83 -60.07
#